data_AF-X1JP20-F1
#
_entry.id   AF-X1JP20-F1
#
_cell.length_a   1.000
_cell.length_b   1.000
_cell.length_c   1.000
_cell.angle_alpha   90.00
_cell.angle_beta   90.00
_cell.angle_gamma   90.00
#
_symmetry.space_group_name_H-M   'P 1'
#
loop_
_entity.id
_entity.type
_entity.pdbx_description
1 polymer ?
#
loop_
_entity_poly.entity_id
_entity_poly.type
_entity_poly.pdbx_seq_one_letter_code
_entity_poly.pdbx_strand_id
1 'polypeptide(L)' 'KIGKIEHVYHESISQSSENGMKVMEKVNTDGYRITTGKCGEGAVFEAIEDKELLDEAVDWERCILLGFVSKKVAS' A
#
# COMPACT_ATOMS: atom_id res chain seq x y z
N LYS A 1 24.85 -4.17 16.24
CA LYS A 1 24.43 -4.25 14.82
C LYS A 1 22.94 -4.59 14.83
N ILE A 2 22.09 -3.86 14.11
CA ILE A 2 20.67 -4.22 13.96
C ILE A 2 20.62 -5.50 13.10
N GLY A 3 19.77 -6.46 13.46
CA GLY A 3 19.71 -7.79 12.85
C GLY A 3 19.27 -7.79 11.38
N LYS A 4 19.10 -9.00 10.82
CA LYS A 4 18.54 -9.17 9.46
C LYS A 4 17.07 -8.75 9.46
N ILE A 5 16.60 -8.19 8.34
CA ILE A 5 15.18 -7.92 8.12
C ILE A 5 14.50 -9.23 7.76
N GLU A 6 13.47 -9.61 8.52
CA GLU A 6 12.71 -10.85 8.32
C GLU A 6 11.33 -10.59 7.71
N HIS A 7 10.71 -9.44 7.98
CA HIS A 7 9.39 -9.08 7.48
C HIS A 7 9.39 -7.66 6.92
N VAL A 8 8.68 -7.45 5.82
CA VAL A 8 8.39 -6.15 5.23
C VAL A 8 6.89 -5.96 5.23
N TYR A 9 6.45 -4.85 5.82
CA TYR A 9 5.07 -4.42 5.84
C TYR A 9 4.94 -3.16 4.99
N HIS A 10 3.83 -3.04 4.26
CA HIS A 10 3.54 -1.83 3.52
C HIS A 10 2.07 -1.47 3.68
N GLU A 11 1.84 -0.21 4.06
CA GLU A 11 0.51 0.37 4.19
C GLU A 11 -0.18 0.41 2.82
N SER A 12 -1.51 0.34 2.80
CA SER A 12 -2.30 0.39 1.56
C SER A 12 -2.11 -0.81 0.62
N ILE A 13 -1.62 -1.96 1.12
CA ILE A 13 -1.56 -3.22 0.38
C ILE A 13 -2.16 -4.35 1.22
N SER A 14 -3.24 -4.95 0.73
CA SER A 14 -3.97 -6.04 1.38
C SER A 14 -3.59 -7.45 0.88
N GLN A 15 -2.53 -7.58 0.08
CA GLN A 15 -2.06 -8.85 -0.48
C GLN A 15 -0.62 -9.13 -0.04
N SER A 16 -0.34 -10.35 0.42
CA SER A 16 1.02 -10.77 0.80
C SER A 16 1.83 -11.29 -0.39
N SER A 17 3.14 -11.45 -0.16
CA SER A 17 4.08 -12.13 -1.07
C SER A 17 4.08 -11.56 -2.50
N GLU A 18 4.20 -12.40 -3.52
CA GLU A 18 4.29 -11.96 -4.93
C GLU A 18 3.10 -11.12 -5.40
N ASN A 19 1.90 -11.39 -4.90
CA ASN A 19 0.71 -10.62 -5.29
C ASN A 19 0.80 -9.20 -4.72
N GLY A 20 1.17 -9.06 -3.45
CA GLY A 20 1.46 -7.77 -2.83
C GLY A 20 2.56 -7.00 -3.55
N MET A 21 3.63 -7.70 -3.94
CA MET A 21 4.76 -7.12 -4.68
C MET A 21 4.34 -6.59 -6.07
N LYS A 22 3.46 -7.28 -6.78
CA LYS A 22 2.90 -6.80 -8.06
C LYS A 22 2.00 -5.58 -7.89
N VAL A 23 1.31 -5.46 -6.76
CA VAL A 23 0.52 -4.26 -6.43
C VAL A 23 1.47 -3.11 -6.09
N MET A 24 2.46 -3.36 -5.22
CA MET A 24 3.50 -2.41 -4.85
C MET A 24 4.18 -1.78 -6.07
N GLU A 25 4.57 -2.59 -7.06
CA GLU A 25 5.22 -2.09 -8.28
C GLU A 25 4.41 -0.99 -8.98
N LYS A 26 3.07 -1.09 -8.94
CA LYS A 26 2.15 -0.14 -9.56
C LYS A 26 1.91 1.11 -8.74
N VAL A 27 1.92 1.01 -7.41
CA VAL A 27 1.54 2.11 -6.50
C VAL A 27 2.73 2.84 -5.90
N ASN A 28 3.88 2.17 -5.76
CA ASN A 28 5.09 2.71 -5.14
C ASN A 28 6.34 2.00 -5.69
N THR A 29 6.89 2.53 -6.79
CA THR A 29 8.05 1.93 -7.48
C THR A 29 9.33 1.98 -6.65
N ASP A 30 9.51 3.02 -5.83
CA ASP A 30 10.66 3.14 -4.93
C ASP A 30 10.58 2.14 -3.78
N GLY A 31 9.39 1.99 -3.18
CA GLY A 31 9.11 0.97 -2.17
C GLY A 31 9.30 -0.44 -2.72
N TYR A 32 8.84 -0.70 -3.95
CA TYR A 32 9.07 -1.97 -4.65
C TYR A 32 10.56 -2.29 -4.80
N ARG A 33 11.39 -1.32 -5.21
CA ARG A 33 12.85 -1.53 -5.36
C ARG A 33 13.51 -1.92 -4.04
N ILE A 34 13.16 -1.26 -2.95
CA ILE A 34 13.71 -1.56 -1.62
C ILE A 34 13.25 -2.95 -1.15
N THR A 35 11.95 -3.21 -1.26
CA THR A 35 11.32 -4.44 -0.80
C THR A 35 11.85 -5.65 -1.57
N THR A 36 12.03 -5.53 -2.90
CA THR A 36 12.59 -6.61 -3.73
C THR A 36 13.98 -7.03 -3.25
N GLY A 37 14.84 -6.07 -2.90
CA GLY A 37 16.15 -6.39 -2.32
C GLY A 37 16.04 -7.15 -1.00
N LYS A 38 15.12 -6.75 -0.13
CA LYS A 38 14.92 -7.39 1.19
C LYS A 38 14.28 -8.77 1.09
N CYS A 39 13.31 -8.95 0.21
CA CYS A 39 12.72 -10.25 -0.06
C CYS A 39 13.72 -11.19 -0.76
N GLY A 40 14.59 -10.69 -1.64
CA GLY A 40 15.69 -11.46 -2.20
C GLY A 40 16.72 -11.92 -1.18
N GLU A 41 16.90 -11.16 -0.08
CA GLU A 41 17.70 -11.57 1.08
C GLU A 41 16.96 -12.58 1.98
N GLY A 42 15.68 -12.88 1.73
CA GLY A 42 14.87 -13.85 2.48
C GLY A 42 13.85 -13.25 3.44
N ALA A 43 13.55 -11.95 3.35
CA ALA A 43 12.43 -11.35 4.08
C ALA A 43 11.08 -11.70 3.43
N VAL A 44 10.01 -11.78 4.23
CA VAL A 44 8.65 -12.02 3.76
C VAL A 44 7.89 -10.71 3.62
N PHE A 45 7.19 -10.53 2.50
CA PHE A 45 6.28 -9.41 2.31
C PHE A 45 4.91 -9.75 2.89
N GLU A 46 4.52 -9.07 3.96
CA GLU A 46 3.30 -9.35 4.72
C GLU A 46 2.28 -8.23 4.50
N ALA A 47 1.06 -8.61 4.10
CA ALA A 47 -0.09 -7.72 4.20
C ALA A 47 -0.65 -7.74 5.62
N ILE A 48 -0.94 -6.54 6.13
CA ILE A 48 -1.61 -6.33 7.43
C ILE A 48 -3.01 -5.74 7.26
N GLU A 49 -3.35 -5.29 6.06
CA GLU A 49 -4.61 -4.63 5.76
C GLU A 49 -5.69 -5.64 5.39
N ASP A 50 -6.88 -5.47 5.96
CA ASP A 50 -8.08 -6.12 5.45
C ASP A 50 -8.50 -5.47 4.13
N LYS A 51 -8.82 -6.29 3.13
CA LYS A 51 -9.13 -5.78 1.80
C LYS A 51 -10.41 -4.95 1.78
N GLU A 52 -11.46 -5.37 2.45
CA GLU A 52 -12.75 -4.67 2.43
C GLU A 52 -12.62 -3.34 3.16
N LEU A 53 -11.98 -3.32 4.33
CA LEU A 53 -11.75 -2.08 5.08
C LEU A 53 -10.83 -1.10 4.33
N LEU A 54 -9.79 -1.60 3.67
CA LEU A 54 -8.91 -0.76 2.87
C LEU A 54 -9.65 -0.14 1.67
N ASP A 55 -10.46 -0.94 0.96
CA ASP A 55 -11.26 -0.45 -0.16
C ASP A 55 -12.27 0.61 0.31
N GLU A 56 -12.95 0.41 1.46
CA GLU A 56 -13.84 1.39 2.07
C GLU A 56 -13.10 2.70 2.43
N ALA A 57 -11.93 2.61 3.05
CA ALA A 57 -11.13 3.77 3.42
C ALA A 57 -10.71 4.60 2.19
N VAL A 58 -10.28 3.93 1.12
CA VAL A 58 -9.90 4.56 -0.16
C VAL A 58 -11.10 5.24 -0.82
N ASP A 59 -12.28 4.63 -0.78
CA ASP A 59 -13.50 5.24 -1.33
C ASP A 59 -13.93 6.50 -0.56
N TRP A 60 -13.83 6.48 0.77
CA TRP A 60 -14.05 7.67 1.59
C TRP A 60 -13.03 8.78 1.31
N GLU A 61 -11.75 8.43 1.20
CA GLU A 61 -10.69 9.37 0.85
C GLU A 61 -10.98 10.03 -0.51
N ARG A 62 -11.35 9.25 -1.52
CA ARG A 62 -11.73 9.77 -2.84
C ARG A 62 -12.94 10.68 -2.76
N CYS A 63 -13.97 10.34 -2.01
CA CYS A 63 -15.16 11.17 -1.85
C CYS A 63 -14.83 12.54 -1.26
N ILE A 64 -13.92 12.58 -0.29
CA ILE A 64 -13.45 13.83 0.33
C ILE A 64 -12.60 14.63 -0.66
N LEU A 65 -11.67 13.98 -1.37
CA LEU A 65 -10.70 14.63 -2.26
C LEU A 65 -11.27 15.04 -3.62
N LEU A 66 -12.30 14.34 -4.14
CA LEU A 66 -12.98 14.69 -5.39
C LEU A 66 -13.55 16.12 -5.35
N GLY A 67 -13.88 16.60 -4.15
CA GLY A 67 -14.45 17.92 -3.95
C GLY A 67 -15.84 18.07 -4.58
N PHE A 68 -16.38 19.28 -4.53
CA PHE A 68 -17.70 19.57 -5.09
C PHE A 68 -17.58 20.21 -6.47
N VAL A 69 -18.29 19.65 -7.46
CA VAL A 69 -18.42 20.26 -8.79
C VAL A 69 -19.21 21.57 -8.73
N SER A 70 -20.21 21.64 -7.85
CA SER A 70 -21.01 22.84 -7.66
C SER A 70 -20.20 23.89 -6.93
N LYS A 71 -19.90 25.00 -7.61
CA LYS A 71 -19.26 26.16 -6.98
C LYS A 71 -20.04 26.70 -5.78
N LYS A 72 -21.37 26.58 -5.79
CA LYS A 72 -22.23 27.01 -4.67
C LYS A 72 -22.08 26.13 -3.42
N VAL A 73 -21.75 24.85 -3.60
CA VAL A 73 -21.55 23.90 -2.48
C VAL A 73 -20.08 23.88 -2.03
N ALA A 74 -19.15 24.22 -2.93
CA ALA A 74 -17.71 24.30 -2.65
C ALA A 74 -17.28 25.58 -1.91
N SER A 75 -18.17 26.55 -1.69
CA SER A 75 -17.91 27.88 -1.11
C SER A 75 -18.73 28.14 0.14
#